data_AF-A0A847A3Y9-F1
#
_entry.id   AF-A0A847A3Y9-F1
#
_cell.length_a   1.000
_cell.length_b   1.000
_cell.length_c   1.000
_cell.angle_alpha   90.00
_cell.angle_beta   90.00
_cell.angle_gamma   90.00
#
_symmetry.space_group_name_H-M   'P 1'
#
loop_
_entity.id
_entity.type
_entity.pdbx_description
1 polymer ?
#
loop_
_entity_poly.entity_id
_entity_poly.type
_entity_poly.pdbx_seq_one_letter_code
_entity_poly.pdbx_strand_id
1 'polypeptide(L)' 'MTLSKAHARLRRDPRSDTWTIEDLGSTNGVQLFDETLTSRVTLTPGQPATATSFIVLGDMRVRLQRHHQGDMHHKR' A
#
# COMPACT_ATOMS: atom_id res chain seq x y z
N MET A 1 5.65 -13.10 -12.49
CA MET A 1 6.36 -13.18 -11.19
C MET A 1 5.44 -13.77 -10.13
N THR A 2 5.95 -14.08 -8.92
CA THR A 2 5.16 -14.61 -7.79
C THR A 2 5.14 -13.62 -6.62
N LEU A 3 4.03 -13.50 -5.91
CA LEU A 3 3.93 -12.67 -4.71
C LEU A 3 4.43 -13.44 -3.47
N SER A 4 5.29 -12.82 -2.68
CA SER A 4 5.72 -13.37 -1.38
C SER A 4 4.55 -13.53 -0.41
N LYS A 5 4.58 -14.56 0.46
CA LYS A 5 3.53 -14.83 1.46
C LYS A 5 3.26 -13.64 2.38
N ALA A 6 4.33 -12.97 2.82
CA ALA A 6 4.28 -11.71 3.54
C ALA A 6 5.09 -10.70 2.72
N HIS A 7 4.41 -9.91 1.89
CA HIS A 7 5.06 -9.00 0.94
C HIS A 7 5.20 -7.59 1.52
N ALA A 8 4.09 -7.06 2.03
CA ALA A 8 4.03 -5.73 2.61
C ALA A 8 3.09 -5.72 3.81
N ARG A 9 3.25 -4.71 4.67
CA ARG A 9 2.36 -4.45 5.82
C ARG A 9 1.79 -3.06 5.72
N LEU A 10 0.46 -2.95 5.82
CA LEU A 10 -0.23 -1.68 6.03
C LEU A 10 -0.51 -1.46 7.52
N ARG A 11 -0.28 -0.25 8.02
CA ARG A 11 -0.62 0.17 9.38
C ARG A 11 -1.34 1.51 9.33
N ARG A 12 -2.41 1.63 10.13
CA ARG A 12 -3.09 2.90 10.34
C ARG A 12 -2.61 3.52 11.64
N ASP A 13 -2.21 4.77 11.60
CA ASP A 13 -2.04 5.58 12.80
C ASP A 13 -3.42 6.11 13.24
N PRO A 14 -3.93 5.70 14.41
CA PRO A 14 -5.25 6.13 14.88
C PRO A 14 -5.32 7.62 15.22
N ARG A 15 -4.19 8.30 15.44
CA ARG A 15 -4.16 9.72 15.80
C ARG A 15 -4.21 10.64 14.59
N SER A 16 -3.51 10.28 13.52
CA SER A 16 -3.41 11.08 12.30
C SER A 16 -4.29 10.59 11.16
N ASP A 17 -4.95 9.44 11.32
CA ASP A 17 -5.70 8.73 10.25
C ASP A 17 -4.84 8.39 9.01
N THR A 18 -3.52 8.45 9.17
CA THR A 18 -2.54 8.18 8.12
C THR A 18 -2.29 6.68 8.01
N TRP A 19 -2.16 6.19 6.77
CA TRP A 19 -1.69 4.83 6.53
C TRP A 19 -0.23 4.84 6.15
N THR A 20 0.52 3.91 6.73
CA THR A 20 1.88 3.59 6.32
C THR A 20 1.93 2.20 5.72
N ILE A 21 2.89 2.02 4.81
CA ILE A 21 3.21 0.75 4.16
C ILE A 21 4.70 0.45 4.32
N GLU A 22 5.02 -0.80 4.59
CA GLU A 22 6.37 -1.31 4.82
C GLU A 22 6.57 -2.56 3.96
N ASP A 23 7.68 -2.63 3.21
CA ASP A 23 8.13 -3.87 2.56
C ASP A 23 8.73 -4.82 3.60
N LEU A 24 8.26 -6.07 3.64
CA LEU A 24 8.67 -7.07 4.62
C LEU A 24 9.86 -7.94 4.17
N GLY A 25 10.67 -7.45 3.25
CA GLY A 25 11.76 -8.23 2.63
C GLY A 25 11.23 -9.09 1.50
N SER A 26 10.29 -8.55 0.73
CA SER A 26 9.69 -9.20 -0.41
C SER A 26 10.73 -9.53 -1.50
N THR A 27 10.45 -10.58 -2.28
CA THR A 27 11.38 -11.03 -3.34
C THR A 27 11.42 -10.06 -4.51
N ASN A 28 10.29 -9.41 -4.83
CA ASN A 28 10.14 -8.56 -6.02
C ASN A 28 10.00 -7.07 -5.68
N GLY A 29 10.07 -6.72 -4.39
CA GLY A 29 10.00 -5.35 -3.92
C GLY A 29 8.59 -4.76 -3.87
N VAL A 30 8.46 -3.72 -3.06
CA VAL A 30 7.29 -2.84 -3.03
C VAL A 30 7.67 -1.48 -3.60
N GLN A 31 6.83 -0.91 -4.45
CA GLN A 31 6.99 0.45 -4.96
C GLN A 31 5.72 1.26 -4.71
N LEU A 32 5.90 2.55 -4.42
CA LEU A 32 4.81 3.51 -4.31
C LEU A 32 4.83 4.43 -5.53
N PHE A 33 3.65 4.76 -6.04
CA PHE A 33 3.55 5.89 -6.97
C PHE A 33 3.70 7.21 -6.24
N ASP A 34 4.28 8.19 -6.92
CA ASP A 34 4.17 9.60 -6.52
C ASP A 34 2.72 10.09 -6.58
N GLU A 35 2.46 11.27 -6.03
CA GLU A 35 1.11 11.86 -6.00
C GLU A 35 0.54 12.11 -7.41
N THR A 36 1.41 12.30 -8.40
CA THR A 36 1.07 12.54 -9.81
C THR A 36 0.89 11.25 -10.62
N LEU A 37 1.14 10.08 -10.02
CA LEU A 37 1.14 8.75 -10.66
C LEU A 37 2.09 8.62 -11.86
N THR A 38 3.10 9.48 -11.93
CA THR A 38 4.07 9.57 -13.03
C THR A 38 5.35 8.80 -12.76
N SER A 39 5.74 8.68 -11.50
CA SER A 39 6.96 7.99 -11.10
C SER A 39 6.69 7.02 -9.96
N ARG A 40 7.65 6.10 -9.75
CA ARG A 40 7.59 5.11 -8.68
C ARG A 40 8.87 5.16 -7.87
N VAL A 41 8.73 5.00 -6.56
CA VAL A 41 9.84 4.87 -5.62
C VAL A 41 9.80 3.48 -5.00
N THR A 42 10.91 2.76 -5.09
CA THR A 42 11.08 1.48 -4.39
C THR A 42 11.29 1.72 -2.91
N LEU A 43 10.56 0.98 -2.09
CA LEU A 43 10.74 1.04 -0.64
C LEU A 43 11.97 0.25 -0.22
N THR A 44 12.67 0.79 0.79
CA THR A 44 13.67 0.03 1.52
C THR A 44 12.96 -0.98 2.43
N PRO A 45 13.29 -2.28 2.38
CA PRO A 45 12.72 -3.26 3.31
C PRO A 45 12.88 -2.86 4.77
N GLY A 46 11.81 -3.02 5.55
CA GLY A 46 11.75 -2.63 6.97
C GLY A 46 11.60 -1.13 7.25
N GLN A 47 11.59 -0.28 6.21
CA GLN A 47 11.38 1.17 6.37
C GLN A 47 9.95 1.55 5.96
N PRO A 48 9.09 1.97 6.90
CA PRO A 48 7.74 2.42 6.57
C PRO A 48 7.74 3.73 5.78
N ALA A 49 6.81 3.84 4.83
CA ALA A 49 6.51 5.06 4.08
C ALA A 49 5.00 5.35 4.12
N THR A 50 4.60 6.60 3.85
CA THR A 50 3.17 6.95 3.73
C THR A 50 2.55 6.21 2.54
N ALA A 51 1.43 5.53 2.76
CA ALA A 51 0.74 4.81 1.71
C ALA A 51 0.02 5.77 0.76
N THR A 52 0.14 5.52 -0.55
CA THR A 52 -0.55 6.27 -1.60
C THR A 52 -1.70 5.45 -2.19
N SER A 53 -2.53 6.06 -3.04
CA SER A 53 -3.69 5.38 -3.64
C SER A 53 -3.32 4.22 -4.57
N PHE A 54 -2.08 4.16 -5.05
CA PHE A 54 -1.57 3.11 -5.92
C PHE A 54 -0.21 2.62 -5.45
N ILE A 55 -0.08 1.30 -5.36
CA ILE A 55 1.17 0.62 -5.02
C ILE A 55 1.48 -0.43 -6.08
N VAL A 56 2.75 -0.83 -6.17
CA VAL A 56 3.18 -1.97 -6.97
C VAL A 56 3.80 -3.02 -6.06
N LEU A 57 3.33 -4.26 -6.18
CA LEU A 57 3.90 -5.43 -5.50
C LEU A 57 4.58 -6.29 -6.57
N GLY A 58 5.91 -6.19 -6.68
CA GLY A 58 6.64 -6.71 -7.84
C GLY A 58 6.25 -5.98 -9.14
N ASP A 59 5.44 -6.64 -9.97
CA ASP A 59 4.87 -6.11 -11.22
C ASP A 59 3.36 -5.82 -11.12
N MET A 60 2.72 -6.17 -10.00
CA MET A 60 1.28 -6.02 -9.82
C MET A 60 0.92 -4.62 -9.32
N ARG A 61 0.19 -3.85 -10.12
CA ARG A 61 -0.38 -2.57 -9.69
C ARG A 61 -1.66 -2.80 -8.89
N VAL A 62 -1.68 -2.31 -7.65
CA VAL A 62 -2.80 -2.43 -6.71
C VAL A 62 -3.31 -1.02 -6.38
N ARG A 63 -4.64 -0.86 -6.32
CA ARG A 63 -5.29 0.36 -5.83
C ARG A 63 -5.69 0.17 -4.38
N LEU A 64 -5.28 1.08 -3.50
CA LEU A 64 -5.75 1.12 -2.13
C LEU A 64 -7.04 1.96 -2.05
N GLN A 65 -8.11 1.36 -1.55
CA GLN A 65 -9.38 2.04 -1.30
C GLN A 65 -9.70 1.98 0.19
N ARG A 66 -9.82 3.14 0.82
CA ARG A 66 -10.29 3.25 2.20
C ARG A 66 -11.81 3.18 2.20
N HIS A 67 -12.37 2.25 2.96
CA HIS A 67 -13.78 2.22 3.28
C HIS A 67 -13.95 2.57 4.76
N HIS A 68 -14.80 3.56 5.06
CA HIS A 68 -15.24 3.75 6.43
C HIS A 68 -16.29 2.68 6.74
N GLN A 69 -16.23 2.09 7.93
CA GLN A 69 -17.12 0.99 8.34
C GLN A 69 -18.62 1.39 8.37
N GLY A 70 -18.97 2.65 8.12
CA GLY A 70 -20.34 3.14 7.95
C GLY A 70 -20.91 3.06 6.51
N ASP A 71 -20.09 2.77 5.49
CA ASP A 71 -20.51 2.83 4.08
C ASP A 71 -21.16 1.54 3.55
N MET A 72 -21.38 0.52 4.40
CA MET A 72 -21.94 -0.78 3.97
C MET A 72 -23.46 -0.89 4.05
N HIS A 73 -24.19 0.21 4.23
CA HIS A 73 -25.64 0.22 4.02
C HIS A 73 -25.94 1.06 2.78
N HIS A 74 -26.23 0.40 1.66
CA HIS A 74 -27.24 0.79 0.63
C HIS A 74 -27.09 -0.13 -0.59
N LYS A 75 -27.75 -1.28 -0.53
CA LYS A 75 -28.40 -1.89 -1.70
C LYS A 75 -29.72 -2.48 -1.23
N ARG A 76 -30.81 -1.79 -1.58
CA ARG A 76 -32.14 -2.40 -1.70
C ARG A 76 -32.27 -2.95 -3.11
#